data_AF-A0A4V2S1B5-F1
#
_entry.id   AF-A0A4V2S1B5-F1
#
_cell.length_a   1.000
_cell.length_b   1.000
_cell.length_c   1.000
_cell.angle_alpha   90.00
_cell.angle_beta   90.00
_cell.angle_gamma   90.00
#
_symmetry.space_group_name_H-M   'P 1'
#
loop_
_entity.id
_entity.type
_entity.pdbx_description
1 polymer ?
#
loop_
_entity_poly.entity_id
_entity_poly.type
_entity_poly.pdbx_seq_one_letter_code
_entity_poly.pdbx_strand_id
1 'polypeptide(L)'
;MKLVLTEFVSLDGVSQGPGSPTEDTSDGFTRGGWLVPYLDDQFVRRTSDWLDLADGILFGRRTYEAFARDWPQITDPNDPYTARMNSLPKYVVTNTLTEGSWHPTTVLRGDAVQTVGDLKTQPGRELQIHGSARLGNALLAAGLVDTLRLVVAPTVVGSGRRLIEHPGEAVGLRLVEQQVTPSGLVVLEYEAVGAAPVAAYEGVAAFV
;
A
#
# COMPACT_ATOMS: atom_id res chain seq x y z
N MET A 1 9.74 -14.48 -1.73
CA MET A 1 9.81 -13.00 -1.88
C MET A 1 9.24 -12.31 -0.65
N LYS A 2 9.65 -11.07 -0.34
CA LYS A 2 9.02 -10.27 0.72
C LYS A 2 7.68 -9.71 0.24
N LEU A 3 6.65 -9.76 1.06
CA LEU A 3 5.37 -9.08 0.83
C LEU A 3 5.42 -7.70 1.46
N VAL A 4 5.31 -6.66 0.63
CA VAL A 4 5.45 -5.26 1.05
C VAL A 4 4.15 -4.52 0.82
N LEU A 5 3.58 -3.94 1.88
CA LEU A 5 2.39 -3.11 1.81
C LEU A 5 2.80 -1.64 1.80
N THR A 6 2.48 -0.91 0.74
CA THR A 6 2.70 0.54 0.63
C THR A 6 1.37 1.27 0.59
N GLU A 7 1.16 2.16 1.56
CA GLU A 7 -0.11 2.85 1.74
C GLU A 7 0.10 4.33 2.05
N PHE A 8 -0.82 5.13 1.51
CA PHE A 8 -0.88 6.56 1.78
C PHE A 8 -2.05 6.82 2.72
N VAL A 9 -1.81 7.58 3.78
CA VAL A 9 -2.83 7.90 4.78
C VAL A 9 -2.81 9.39 5.11
N SER A 10 -3.99 9.95 5.37
CA SER A 10 -4.11 11.22 6.07
C SER A 10 -3.64 11.09 7.53
N LEU A 11 -3.45 12.21 8.22
CA LEU A 11 -3.09 12.22 9.65
C LEU A 11 -4.11 11.49 10.52
N ASP A 12 -5.38 11.57 10.14
CA ASP A 12 -6.48 10.86 10.79
C ASP A 12 -6.74 9.46 10.22
N GLY A 13 -5.88 8.92 9.36
CA GLY A 13 -5.86 7.51 8.94
C GLY A 13 -6.74 7.14 7.74
N VAL A 14 -7.27 8.11 6.99
CA VAL A 14 -8.04 7.86 5.75
C VAL A 14 -7.07 7.55 4.60
N SER A 15 -7.33 6.48 3.85
CA SER A 15 -6.53 6.07 2.67
C SER A 15 -7.30 6.15 1.35
N GLN A 16 -8.58 6.53 1.38
CA GLN A 16 -9.43 6.57 0.17
C GLN A 16 -9.10 7.76 -0.73
N GLY A 17 -8.87 7.50 -2.01
CA GLY A 17 -8.71 8.50 -3.08
C GLY A 17 -7.59 9.54 -2.86
N PRO A 18 -6.34 9.14 -2.60
CA PRO A 18 -5.25 10.09 -2.33
C PRO A 18 -4.86 10.98 -3.52
N GLY A 19 -4.94 10.46 -4.75
CA GLY A 19 -4.35 11.01 -5.97
C GLY A 19 -5.29 11.86 -6.84
N SER A 20 -6.62 11.80 -6.68
CA SER A 20 -7.51 12.79 -7.30
C SER A 20 -8.89 12.90 -6.64
N PRO A 21 -9.64 13.99 -6.86
CA PRO A 21 -11.01 14.14 -6.37
C PRO A 21 -11.98 13.05 -6.85
N THR A 22 -11.67 12.39 -7.97
CA THR A 22 -12.54 11.39 -8.62
C THR A 22 -11.93 9.99 -8.66
N GLU A 23 -10.77 9.78 -8.03
CA GLU A 23 -10.07 8.48 -8.03
C GLU A 23 -10.94 7.37 -7.45
N ASP A 24 -11.64 7.66 -6.35
CA ASP A 24 -12.45 6.70 -5.63
C ASP A 24 -13.66 7.36 -4.94
N THR A 25 -14.71 7.62 -5.69
CA THR A 25 -15.96 8.22 -5.20
C THR A 25 -16.94 7.20 -4.61
N SER A 26 -16.49 5.96 -4.35
CA SER A 26 -17.35 4.93 -3.77
C SER A 26 -17.82 5.34 -2.37
N ASP A 27 -18.96 4.77 -1.96
CA ASP A 27 -19.58 5.02 -0.64
C ASP A 27 -19.92 6.50 -0.39
N GLY A 28 -20.04 7.30 -1.45
CA GLY A 28 -20.34 8.74 -1.37
C GLY A 28 -19.15 9.61 -0.99
N PHE A 29 -17.92 9.10 -1.10
CA PHE A 29 -16.71 9.86 -0.79
C PHE A 29 -16.46 10.99 -1.81
N THR A 30 -16.20 12.20 -1.32
CA THR A 30 -16.04 13.43 -2.13
C THR A 30 -14.78 14.23 -1.80
N ARG A 31 -13.89 13.70 -0.97
CA ARG A 31 -12.73 14.42 -0.41
C ARG A 31 -11.40 13.90 -0.95
N GLY A 32 -11.38 13.39 -2.18
CA GLY A 32 -10.19 12.82 -2.80
C GLY A 32 -9.15 13.86 -3.25
N GLY A 33 -7.97 13.40 -3.63
CA GLY A 33 -6.85 14.23 -4.09
C GLY A 33 -6.04 14.88 -2.96
N TRP A 34 -6.25 14.43 -1.72
CA TRP A 34 -5.68 15.06 -0.53
C TRP A 34 -4.15 14.85 -0.38
N LEU A 35 -3.55 13.90 -1.09
CA LEU A 35 -2.10 13.67 -1.09
C LEU A 35 -1.37 14.59 -2.08
N VAL A 36 -2.01 14.87 -3.23
CA VAL A 36 -1.41 15.57 -4.39
C VAL A 36 -0.71 16.89 -4.03
N PRO A 37 -1.27 17.76 -3.15
CA PRO A 37 -0.61 19.02 -2.79
C PRO A 37 0.75 18.87 -2.11
N TYR A 38 1.06 17.67 -1.60
CA TYR A 38 2.26 17.39 -0.83
C TYR A 38 3.29 16.53 -1.59
N LEU A 39 3.00 16.16 -2.84
CA LEU A 39 3.96 15.44 -3.67
C LEU A 39 5.13 16.35 -4.02
N ASP A 40 6.35 15.89 -3.75
CA ASP A 40 7.59 16.59 -4.09
C ASP A 40 8.64 15.62 -4.66
N ASP A 41 9.75 16.18 -5.14
CA ASP A 41 10.85 15.41 -5.72
C ASP A 41 11.41 14.33 -4.80
N GLN A 42 11.38 14.54 -3.47
CA GLN A 42 11.92 13.57 -2.53
C GLN A 42 10.96 12.40 -2.33
N PHE A 43 9.65 12.68 -2.25
CA PHE A 43 8.63 11.64 -2.31
C PHE A 43 8.78 10.82 -3.59
N VAL A 44 8.87 11.50 -4.75
CA VAL A 44 8.94 10.81 -6.06
C VAL A 44 10.14 9.87 -6.14
N ARG A 45 11.33 10.35 -5.75
CA ARG A 45 12.54 9.50 -5.70
C ARG A 45 12.36 8.30 -4.77
N ARG A 46 11.82 8.53 -3.56
CA ARG A 46 11.65 7.45 -2.58
C ARG A 46 10.68 6.38 -3.09
N THR A 47 9.55 6.76 -3.65
CA THR A 47 8.56 5.79 -4.16
C THR A 47 9.00 5.13 -5.46
N SER A 48 9.80 5.79 -6.31
CA SER A 48 10.39 5.14 -7.48
C SER A 48 11.47 4.11 -7.08
N ASP A 49 12.33 4.46 -6.13
CA ASP A 49 13.35 3.53 -5.59
C ASP A 49 12.69 2.28 -4.99
N TRP A 50 11.56 2.45 -4.30
CA TRP A 50 10.75 1.33 -3.84
C TRP A 50 10.22 0.49 -5.00
N LEU A 51 9.61 1.08 -6.03
CA LEU A 51 9.09 0.33 -7.17
C LEU A 51 10.19 -0.45 -7.92
N ASP A 52 11.43 0.02 -7.90
CA ASP A 52 12.57 -0.69 -8.49
C ASP A 52 12.94 -1.99 -7.77
N LEU A 53 12.49 -2.17 -6.51
CA LEU A 53 12.60 -3.43 -5.77
C LEU A 53 11.51 -4.45 -6.13
N ALA A 54 10.43 -4.02 -6.79
CA ALA A 54 9.33 -4.90 -7.15
C ALA A 54 9.76 -5.92 -8.21
N ASP A 55 9.40 -7.18 -7.97
CA ASP A 55 9.40 -8.23 -9.01
C ASP A 55 7.96 -8.62 -9.40
N GLY A 56 6.96 -8.08 -8.71
CA GLY A 56 5.55 -8.16 -9.05
C GLY A 56 4.70 -7.20 -8.20
N ILE A 57 3.51 -6.87 -8.69
CA ILE A 57 2.55 -6.02 -7.99
C ILE A 57 1.27 -6.82 -7.73
N LEU A 58 0.81 -6.81 -6.48
CA LEU A 58 -0.38 -7.50 -6.00
C LEU A 58 -1.53 -6.50 -5.82
N PHE A 59 -2.68 -6.84 -6.38
CA PHE A 59 -3.86 -6.00 -6.37
C PHE A 59 -5.11 -6.74 -5.89
N GLY A 60 -5.98 -6.02 -5.19
CA GLY A 60 -7.40 -6.32 -5.20
C GLY A 60 -8.05 -5.80 -6.49
N ARG A 61 -9.15 -6.42 -6.91
CA ARG A 61 -9.84 -6.10 -8.19
C ARG A 61 -10.04 -4.60 -8.46
N ARG A 62 -10.58 -3.84 -7.49
CA ARG A 62 -10.94 -2.42 -7.72
C ARG A 62 -9.73 -1.55 -8.02
N THR A 63 -8.66 -1.72 -7.25
CA THR A 63 -7.40 -0.99 -7.47
C THR A 63 -6.76 -1.41 -8.79
N TYR A 64 -6.79 -2.71 -9.13
CA TYR A 64 -6.35 -3.17 -10.44
C TYR A 64 -7.13 -2.50 -11.58
N GLU A 65 -8.45 -2.45 -11.51
CA GLU A 65 -9.29 -1.82 -12.55
C GLU A 65 -8.98 -0.32 -12.72
N ALA A 66 -8.75 0.40 -11.61
CA ALA A 66 -8.34 1.80 -11.66
C ALA A 66 -6.95 1.98 -12.30
N PHE A 67 -5.97 1.17 -11.88
CA PHE A 67 -4.62 1.25 -12.44
C PHE A 67 -4.54 0.80 -13.90
N ALA A 68 -5.26 -0.26 -14.27
CA ALA A 68 -5.35 -0.74 -15.64
C ALA A 68 -6.01 0.29 -16.58
N ARG A 69 -6.86 1.18 -16.05
CA ARG A 69 -7.45 2.30 -16.79
C ARG A 69 -6.44 3.43 -17.00
N ASP A 70 -5.69 3.80 -15.95
CA ASP A 70 -4.92 5.04 -15.94
C ASP A 70 -3.46 4.88 -16.39
N TRP A 71 -2.74 3.86 -15.89
CA TRP A 71 -1.30 3.68 -16.17
C TRP A 71 -0.93 3.51 -17.64
N PRO A 72 -1.72 2.82 -18.48
CA PRO A 72 -1.42 2.73 -19.91
C PRO A 72 -1.54 4.07 -20.66
N GLN A 73 -2.21 5.07 -20.08
CA GLN A 73 -2.39 6.39 -20.68
C GLN A 73 -1.25 7.36 -20.32
N ILE A 74 -0.44 7.03 -19.31
CA ILE A 74 0.73 7.83 -18.92
C ILE A 74 1.87 7.49 -19.90
N THR A 75 2.27 8.47 -20.70
CA THR A 75 3.22 8.29 -21.81
C THR A 75 4.47 9.17 -21.71
N ASP A 76 4.61 9.94 -20.62
CA ASP A 76 5.82 10.75 -20.41
C ASP A 76 7.03 9.81 -20.23
N PRO A 77 8.02 9.85 -21.12
CA PRO A 77 9.21 9.01 -21.01
C PRO A 77 10.08 9.34 -19.79
N ASN A 78 9.87 10.49 -19.15
CA ASN A 78 10.60 10.90 -17.95
C ASN A 78 9.84 10.56 -16.66
N ASP A 79 8.63 10.01 -16.75
CA ASP A 79 7.90 9.51 -15.58
C ASP A 79 8.64 8.28 -15.02
N PRO A 80 9.13 8.33 -13.76
CA PRO A 80 9.99 7.28 -13.21
C PRO A 80 9.25 5.97 -12.91
N TYR A 81 7.91 5.96 -12.99
CA TYR A 81 7.08 4.80 -12.67
C TYR A 81 6.59 4.07 -13.92
N THR A 82 6.29 4.81 -14.98
CA THR A 82 5.53 4.34 -16.15
C THR A 82 6.08 3.05 -16.75
N ALA A 83 7.40 2.99 -17.00
CA ALA A 83 8.02 1.80 -17.59
C ALA A 83 7.89 0.57 -16.67
N ARG A 84 8.12 0.75 -15.37
CA ARG A 84 8.08 -0.33 -14.36
C ARG A 84 6.65 -0.81 -14.13
N MET A 85 5.70 0.12 -13.92
CA MET A 85 4.29 -0.20 -13.75
C MET A 85 3.75 -1.02 -14.93
N ASN A 86 4.07 -0.61 -16.17
CA ASN A 86 3.58 -1.30 -17.36
C ASN A 86 4.29 -2.64 -17.62
N SER A 87 5.54 -2.83 -17.20
CA SER A 87 6.30 -4.08 -17.46
C SER A 87 6.20 -5.15 -16.37
N LEU A 88 6.01 -4.77 -15.11
CA LEU A 88 5.98 -5.71 -13.98
C LEU A 88 4.80 -6.69 -14.07
N PRO A 89 4.93 -7.95 -13.59
CA PRO A 89 3.81 -8.86 -13.38
C PRO A 89 2.76 -8.28 -12.43
N LYS A 90 1.49 -8.36 -12.81
CA LYS A 90 0.34 -8.01 -11.96
C LYS A 90 -0.36 -9.27 -11.50
N TYR A 91 -0.56 -9.40 -10.19
CA TYR A 91 -1.31 -10.48 -9.58
C TYR A 91 -2.60 -9.91 -9.00
N VAL A 92 -3.75 -10.39 -9.45
CA VAL A 92 -5.04 -9.82 -9.08
C VAL A 92 -5.84 -10.83 -8.26
N VAL A 93 -5.99 -10.58 -6.95
CA VAL A 93 -6.78 -11.41 -6.04
C VAL A 93 -8.26 -11.09 -6.22
N THR A 94 -9.00 -12.02 -6.82
CA THR A 94 -10.41 -11.81 -7.16
C THR A 94 -11.12 -13.10 -7.56
N ASN A 95 -12.40 -13.19 -7.22
CA ASN A 95 -13.27 -14.28 -7.65
C ASN A 95 -14.19 -13.87 -8.83
N THR A 96 -14.22 -12.59 -9.20
CA THR A 96 -15.18 -12.06 -10.19
C THR A 96 -14.55 -11.60 -11.49
N LEU A 97 -13.27 -11.21 -11.50
CA LEU A 97 -12.57 -10.87 -12.74
C LEU A 97 -12.19 -12.17 -13.46
N THR A 98 -12.53 -12.29 -14.74
CA THR A 98 -12.18 -13.47 -15.56
C THR A 98 -10.78 -13.36 -16.13
N GLU A 99 -10.44 -12.19 -16.66
CA GLU A 99 -9.18 -11.88 -17.35
C GLU A 99 -8.80 -10.42 -17.09
N GLY A 100 -7.50 -10.11 -17.07
CA GLY A 100 -7.00 -8.75 -16.90
C GLY A 100 -6.60 -8.10 -18.23
N SER A 101 -6.95 -6.83 -18.41
CA SER A 101 -6.63 -6.01 -19.60
C SER A 101 -5.23 -5.38 -19.61
N TRP A 102 -4.50 -5.39 -18.49
CA TRP A 102 -3.21 -4.70 -18.33
C TRP A 102 -2.10 -5.73 -18.16
N HIS A 103 -1.41 -6.07 -19.24
CA HIS A 103 -0.47 -7.19 -19.25
C HIS A 103 0.93 -6.80 -18.71
N PRO A 104 1.71 -7.77 -18.20
CA PRO A 104 1.34 -9.16 -17.91
C PRO A 104 0.50 -9.28 -16.63
N THR A 105 -0.68 -9.91 -16.70
CA THR A 105 -1.59 -10.11 -15.55
C THR A 105 -1.88 -11.59 -15.31
N THR A 106 -1.89 -11.98 -14.04
CA THR A 106 -2.36 -13.28 -13.53
C THR A 106 -3.50 -13.07 -12.54
N VAL A 107 -4.64 -13.73 -12.76
CA VAL A 107 -5.77 -13.71 -11.82
C VAL A 107 -5.60 -14.81 -10.77
N LEU A 108 -5.56 -14.43 -9.50
CA LEU A 108 -5.50 -15.32 -8.35
C LEU A 108 -6.90 -15.52 -7.77
N ARG A 109 -7.42 -16.75 -7.84
CA ARG A 109 -8.77 -17.12 -7.39
C ARG A 109 -8.73 -17.88 -6.07
N GLY A 110 -9.79 -17.73 -5.28
CA GLY A 110 -9.99 -18.45 -4.02
C GLY A 110 -9.72 -17.57 -2.81
N ASP A 111 -9.19 -18.19 -1.76
CA ASP A 111 -8.84 -17.51 -0.52
C ASP A 111 -7.60 -16.63 -0.71
N ALA A 112 -7.69 -15.37 -0.27
CA ALA A 112 -6.63 -14.38 -0.46
C ALA A 112 -5.37 -14.72 0.35
N VAL A 113 -5.52 -15.21 1.59
CA VAL A 113 -4.40 -15.51 2.47
C VAL A 113 -3.63 -16.70 1.92
N GLN A 114 -4.33 -17.76 1.53
CA GLN A 114 -3.71 -18.95 0.95
C GLN A 114 -2.99 -18.64 -0.37
N THR A 115 -3.70 -18.04 -1.34
CA THR A 115 -3.12 -17.81 -2.68
C THR A 115 -1.92 -16.87 -2.67
N VAL A 116 -1.97 -15.83 -1.84
CA VAL A 116 -0.83 -14.90 -1.67
C VAL A 116 0.29 -15.57 -0.89
N GLY A 117 -0.03 -16.38 0.12
CA GLY A 117 0.95 -17.18 0.86
C GLY A 117 1.75 -18.10 -0.07
N ASP A 118 1.07 -18.83 -0.96
CA ASP A 118 1.70 -19.70 -1.95
C ASP A 118 2.60 -18.89 -2.91
N LEU A 119 2.10 -17.75 -3.42
CA LEU A 119 2.88 -16.88 -4.30
C LEU A 119 4.13 -16.32 -3.60
N LYS A 120 4.03 -15.96 -2.32
CA LYS A 120 5.13 -15.44 -1.51
C LYS A 120 6.30 -16.43 -1.40
N THR A 121 6.04 -17.74 -1.50
CA THR A 121 7.11 -18.77 -1.46
C THR A 121 8.02 -18.79 -2.69
N GLN A 122 7.58 -18.18 -3.80
CA GLN A 122 8.36 -18.10 -5.03
C GLN A 122 9.62 -17.22 -4.84
N PRO A 123 10.69 -17.46 -5.63
CA PRO A 123 11.88 -16.61 -5.61
C PRO A 123 11.56 -15.19 -6.10
N GLY A 124 12.24 -14.19 -5.55
CA GLY A 124 12.07 -12.78 -5.90
C GLY A 124 12.35 -11.86 -4.71
N ARG A 125 12.52 -10.57 -5.00
CA ARG A 125 12.77 -9.49 -4.04
C ARG A 125 11.48 -9.09 -3.33
N GLU A 126 10.64 -8.29 -3.97
CA GLU A 126 9.39 -7.79 -3.39
C GLU A 126 8.16 -8.10 -4.25
N LEU A 127 7.12 -8.60 -3.60
CA LEU A 127 5.74 -8.54 -4.08
C LEU A 127 5.07 -7.35 -3.41
N GLN A 128 4.80 -6.30 -4.17
CA GLN A 128 4.32 -5.05 -3.60
C GLN A 128 2.82 -4.90 -3.72
N ILE A 129 2.18 -4.44 -2.65
CA ILE A 129 0.78 -4.05 -2.62
C ILE A 129 0.75 -2.51 -2.63
N HIS A 130 0.19 -1.93 -3.69
CA HIS A 130 0.07 -0.48 -3.85
C HIS A 130 -1.39 -0.11 -3.64
N GLY A 131 -1.70 0.48 -2.50
CA GLY A 131 -3.07 0.59 -2.06
C GLY A 131 -3.71 -0.80 -1.93
N SER A 132 -4.88 -1.00 -2.51
CA SER A 132 -5.76 -2.11 -2.13
C SER A 132 -5.85 -2.26 -0.60
N ALA A 133 -6.16 -1.17 0.11
CA ALA A 133 -6.28 -1.13 1.58
C ALA A 133 -6.97 -2.38 2.16
N ARG A 134 -8.09 -2.84 1.57
CA ARG A 134 -8.79 -4.05 2.03
C ARG A 134 -7.96 -5.32 1.91
N LEU A 135 -7.24 -5.51 0.80
CA LEU A 135 -6.36 -6.67 0.60
C LEU A 135 -5.14 -6.56 1.52
N GLY A 136 -4.50 -5.39 1.57
CA GLY A 136 -3.37 -5.10 2.45
C GLY A 136 -3.70 -5.41 3.91
N ASN A 137 -4.84 -4.93 4.41
CA ASN A 137 -5.31 -5.21 5.77
C ASN A 137 -5.52 -6.69 6.06
N ALA A 138 -6.16 -7.42 5.13
CA ALA A 138 -6.43 -8.84 5.31
C ALA A 138 -5.12 -9.63 5.42
N LEU A 139 -4.12 -9.29 4.60
CA LEU A 139 -2.82 -9.94 4.60
C LEU A 139 -1.94 -9.51 5.79
N LEU A 140 -2.05 -8.25 6.23
CA LEU A 140 -1.39 -7.76 7.43
C LEU A 140 -1.93 -8.47 8.68
N ALA A 141 -3.26 -8.55 8.81
CA ALA A 141 -3.93 -9.26 9.91
C ALA A 141 -3.65 -10.77 9.91
N ALA A 142 -3.38 -11.35 8.73
CA ALA A 142 -2.96 -12.75 8.59
C ALA A 142 -1.45 -12.97 8.85
N GLY A 143 -0.69 -11.93 9.20
CA GLY A 143 0.74 -12.02 9.45
C GLY A 143 1.59 -12.29 8.21
N LEU A 144 1.07 -12.03 7.00
CA LEU A 144 1.79 -12.28 5.75
C LEU A 144 2.66 -11.12 5.30
N VAL A 145 2.35 -9.88 5.72
CA VAL A 145 3.13 -8.68 5.36
C VAL A 145 4.44 -8.67 6.12
N ASP A 146 5.57 -8.57 5.41
CA ASP A 146 6.91 -8.47 6.01
C ASP A 146 7.27 -7.01 6.30
N THR A 147 6.91 -6.12 5.37
CA THR A 147 7.24 -4.69 5.43
C THR A 147 6.00 -3.84 5.19
N LEU A 148 5.79 -2.86 6.08
CA LEU A 148 4.76 -1.84 5.95
C LEU A 148 5.43 -0.49 5.67
N ARG A 149 5.21 0.05 4.48
CA ARG A 149 5.58 1.40 4.07
C ARG A 149 4.36 2.31 4.21
N LEU A 150 4.48 3.34 5.03
CA LEU A 150 3.40 4.27 5.31
C LEU A 150 3.83 5.69 4.96
N VAL A 151 3.05 6.37 4.13
CA VAL A 151 3.22 7.81 3.87
C VAL A 151 2.06 8.56 4.51
N VAL A 152 2.36 9.35 5.52
CA VAL A 152 1.38 10.15 6.27
C VAL A 152 1.38 11.57 5.72
N ALA A 153 0.24 12.00 5.19
CA ALA A 153 0.02 13.36 4.72
C ALA A 153 -0.43 14.28 5.87
N PRO A 154 0.01 15.54 5.91
CA PRO A 154 -0.35 16.50 6.94
C PRO A 154 -1.75 17.09 6.71
N THR A 155 -2.76 16.22 6.62
CA THR A 155 -4.16 16.56 6.35
C THR A 155 -5.11 15.72 7.20
N VAL A 156 -6.25 16.30 7.59
CA VAL A 156 -7.33 15.59 8.29
C VAL A 156 -8.52 15.54 7.34
N VAL A 157 -8.86 14.35 6.84
CA VAL A 157 -9.92 14.16 5.84
C VAL A 157 -11.28 13.93 6.50
N GLY A 158 -11.30 13.33 7.69
CA GLY A 158 -12.47 13.09 8.54
C GLY A 158 -13.16 11.75 8.27
N SER A 159 -13.68 11.57 7.07
CA SER A 159 -14.47 10.40 6.68
C SER A 159 -13.91 9.74 5.42
N GLY A 160 -14.09 8.43 5.28
CA GLY A 160 -13.60 7.64 4.15
C GLY A 160 -13.04 6.32 4.65
N ARG A 161 -12.69 5.43 3.72
CA ARG A 161 -12.03 4.17 4.09
C ARG A 161 -10.68 4.43 4.75
N ARG A 162 -10.43 3.71 5.84
CA ARG A 162 -9.19 3.75 6.59
C ARG A 162 -8.31 2.59 6.19
N LEU A 163 -7.00 2.78 6.37
CA LEU A 163 -6.07 1.68 6.22
C LEU A 163 -6.29 0.68 7.35
N ILE A 164 -5.82 0.92 8.57
CA ILE A 164 -5.76 -0.15 9.58
C ILE A 164 -7.10 -0.28 10.32
N GLU A 165 -8.03 -1.03 9.73
CA GLU A 165 -9.25 -1.53 10.38
C GLU A 165 -9.29 -3.06 10.25
N HIS A 166 -8.89 -3.78 11.29
CA HIS A 166 -9.03 -5.24 11.33
C HIS A 166 -9.54 -5.71 12.70
N PRO A 167 -10.45 -6.72 12.74
CA PRO A 167 -10.86 -7.35 13.99
C PRO A 167 -9.86 -8.40 14.51
N GLY A 168 -8.70 -8.57 13.85
CA GLY A 168 -7.65 -9.53 14.23
C GLY A 168 -6.76 -9.08 15.39
N GLU A 169 -5.80 -9.94 15.76
CA GLU A 169 -4.80 -9.63 16.79
C GLU A 169 -3.95 -8.41 16.42
N ALA A 170 -3.50 -7.66 17.44
CA ALA A 170 -2.66 -6.49 17.23
C ALA A 170 -1.30 -6.91 16.63
N VAL A 171 -0.90 -6.24 15.55
CA VAL A 171 0.38 -6.50 14.87
C VAL A 171 1.47 -5.60 15.43
N GLY A 172 2.57 -6.21 15.87
CA GLY A 172 3.78 -5.52 16.29
C GLY A 172 4.56 -5.02 15.09
N LEU A 173 5.03 -3.78 15.17
CA LEU A 173 5.82 -3.13 14.13
C LEU A 173 7.13 -2.61 14.72
N ARG A 174 8.23 -2.77 13.99
CA ARG A 174 9.53 -2.17 14.31
C ARG A 174 9.86 -1.14 13.24
N LEU A 175 10.04 0.12 13.63
CA LEU A 175 10.48 1.17 12.72
C LEU A 175 11.90 0.86 12.25
N VAL A 176 12.10 0.79 10.93
CA VAL A 176 13.40 0.55 10.32
C VAL A 176 13.89 1.71 9.48
N GLU A 177 12.99 2.56 8.99
CA GLU A 177 13.35 3.81 8.31
C GLU A 177 12.30 4.90 8.51
N GLN A 178 12.74 6.15 8.57
CA GLN A 178 11.88 7.33 8.64
C GLN A 178 12.46 8.49 7.83
N GLN A 179 11.60 9.29 7.22
CA GLN A 179 11.95 10.48 6.46
C GLN A 179 10.79 11.48 6.48
N VAL A 180 11.09 12.78 6.47
CA VAL A 180 10.10 13.85 6.27
C VAL A 180 10.48 14.60 5.00
N THR A 181 9.54 14.72 4.06
CA THR A 181 9.79 15.43 2.80
C THR A 181 9.66 16.95 2.95
N PRO A 182 10.25 17.76 2.05
CA PRO A 182 10.11 19.22 2.09
C PRO A 182 8.66 19.71 2.11
N SER A 183 7.75 19.01 1.44
CA SER A 183 6.31 19.31 1.44
C SER A 183 5.54 18.74 2.65
N GLY A 184 6.24 18.08 3.58
CA GLY A 184 5.68 17.65 4.87
C GLY A 184 5.09 16.25 4.91
N LEU A 185 5.33 15.40 3.91
CA LEU A 185 4.98 13.99 4.00
C LEU A 185 5.91 13.28 4.98
N VAL A 186 5.34 12.51 5.91
CA VAL A 186 6.12 11.62 6.79
C VAL A 186 6.13 10.23 6.18
N VAL A 187 7.30 9.78 5.75
CA VAL A 187 7.53 8.49 5.09
C VAL A 187 8.17 7.55 6.11
N LEU A 188 7.52 6.42 6.35
CA LEU A 188 7.90 5.45 7.37
C LEU A 188 8.01 4.06 6.75
N GLU A 189 9.00 3.29 7.18
CA GLU A 189 9.12 1.87 6.86
C GLU A 189 9.21 1.07 8.15
N TYR A 190 8.35 0.08 8.28
CA TYR A 190 8.28 -0.83 9.41
C TYR A 190 8.48 -2.27 8.96
N GLU A 191 9.13 -3.06 9.81
CA GLU A 191 9.07 -4.53 9.73
C GLU A 191 7.98 -5.05 10.66
N ALA A 192 7.20 -6.03 10.18
CA ALA A 192 6.27 -6.76 11.02
C ALA A 192 7.04 -7.73 11.95
N VAL A 193 6.74 -7.69 13.25
CA VAL A 193 7.44 -8.48 14.28
C VAL A 193 6.53 -9.44 15.05
N GLY A 194 5.39 -9.83 14.46
CA GLY A 194 4.41 -10.73 15.06
C GLY A 194 3.37 -9.98 15.89
N ALA A 195 3.03 -10.50 17.07
CA ALA A 195 2.06 -9.87 17.96
C ALA A 195 2.61 -8.57 18.57
N ALA A 196 1.75 -7.56 18.73
CA ALA A 196 2.13 -6.30 19.34
C ALA A 196 2.46 -6.51 20.84
N PRO A 197 3.60 -5.98 21.33
CA PRO A 197 3.90 -6.02 22.75
C PRO A 197 2.94 -5.10 23.52
N VAL A 198 2.47 -5.58 24.68
CA VAL A 198 1.63 -4.81 25.60
C VAL A 198 2.25 -4.84 27.00
N ALA A 199 2.22 -3.71 27.69
CA ALA A 199 2.74 -3.57 29.05
C ALA A 199 1.95 -2.50 29.82
N ALA A 200 1.96 -2.57 31.15
CA ALA A 200 1.39 -1.56 32.01
C ALA A 200 2.36 -0.39 32.22
N TYR A 201 1.83 0.83 32.34
CA TYR A 201 2.63 1.98 32.77
C TYR A 201 2.76 1.97 34.30
N GLU A 202 3.96 1.69 34.81
CA GLU A 202 4.24 1.61 36.25
C GLU A 202 4.87 2.89 36.82
N GLY A 203 4.93 3.96 36.02
CA GLY A 203 5.56 5.23 36.37
C GLY A 203 6.80 5.51 35.51
N VAL A 204 7.15 6.80 35.41
CA VAL A 204 8.21 7.28 34.50
C VAL A 204 9.59 6.70 34.82
N ALA A 205 9.82 6.34 36.08
CA ALA A 205 11.08 5.76 36.55
C ALA A 205 11.46 4.44 35.84
N ALA A 206 10.49 3.74 35.24
CA ALA A 206 10.76 2.54 34.45
C ALA A 206 11.41 2.84 33.08
N PHE A 207 11.47 4.11 32.65
CA PHE A 207 11.89 4.53 31.31
C PHE A 207 13.07 5.50 31.28
N VAL A 208 13.62 5.90 32.45
CA VAL A 208 14.70 6.89 32.57
C VAL A 208 15.90 6.34 33.34
#